data_AF-A0A4Q3ABX0-F1
#
_entry.id   AF-A0A4Q3ABX0-F1
#
_cell.length_a   1.000
_cell.length_b   1.000
_cell.length_c   1.000
_cell.angle_alpha   90.00
_cell.angle_beta   90.00
_cell.angle_gamma   90.00
#
_symmetry.space_group_name_H-M   'P 1'
#
loop_
_entity.id
_entity.type
_entity.pdbx_description
1 polymer ?
#
loop_
_entity_poly.entity_id
_entity_poly.type
_entity_poly.pdbx_seq_one_letter_code
_entity_poly.pdbx_strand_id
1 'polypeptide(L)' 'MQRFVFALAALHFVALPALAQDATRMDNVVRADADKGDFMGAVLVARDGKILLDKGYG' A
#
# COMPACT_ATOMS: atom_id res chain seq x y z
N MET A 1 18.21 19.21 27.08
CA MET A 1 16.95 18.53 26.69
C MET A 1 16.67 18.51 25.18
N GLN A 2 17.30 19.35 24.35
CA GLN A 2 17.08 19.34 22.88
C GLN A 2 17.53 18.06 22.16
N ARG A 3 18.52 17.32 22.69
CA ARG A 3 19.02 16.08 22.07
C ARG A 3 17.98 14.95 22.00
N PHE A 4 17.03 14.93 22.93
CA PHE A 4 15.93 13.94 22.95
C PHE A 4 14.81 14.27 21.97
N VAL A 5 14.62 15.57 21.65
CA VAL A 5 13.59 16.03 20.70
C VAL A 5 13.94 15.59 19.27
N PHE A 6 15.22 15.67 18.89
CA PHE A 6 15.67 15.22 17.57
C PHE A 6 15.56 13.69 17.38
N ALA A 7 15.71 12.90 18.46
CA ALA A 7 15.56 11.45 18.40
C ALA A 7 14.10 11.01 18.17
N LEU A 8 13.13 11.74 18.73
CA LEU A 8 11.70 11.44 18.57
C LEU A 8 11.18 11.77 17.16
N ALA A 9 11.75 12.81 16.51
CA ALA A 9 11.41 13.17 15.13
C ALA A 9 11.90 12.13 14.10
N ALA A 10 13.06 11.50 14.34
CA ALA A 10 13.61 10.46 13.47
C ALA A 10 12.77 9.16 13.46
N LEU A 11 12.08 8.85 14.57
CA LEU A 11 11.26 7.64 14.69
C LEU A 11 10.01 7.66 13.80
N HIS A 12 9.55 8.85 13.38
CA HIS A 12 8.34 8.99 12.55
C HIS A 12 8.58 8.71 11.06
N PHE A 13 9.83 8.83 10.59
CA PHE A 13 10.14 8.63 9.17
C PHE A 13 10.31 7.15 8.77
N VAL A 14 10.42 6.25 9.74
CA VAL A 14 10.63 4.81 9.49
C VAL A 14 9.31 4.04 9.28
N ALA A 15 8.16 4.67 9.54
CA ALA A 15 6.84 4.01 9.47
C ALA A 15 6.19 4.05 8.06
N LEU A 16 6.70 4.89 7.15
CA LEU A 16 6.16 5.05 5.81
C LEU A 16 6.18 3.77 4.93
N PRO A 17 7.21 2.89 4.95
CA PRO A 17 7.22 1.71 4.08
C PRO A 17 6.19 0.65 4.48
N ALA A 18 5.68 0.68 5.71
CA ALA A 18 4.61 -0.24 6.15
C ALA A 18 3.27 0.05 5.42
N LEU A 19 3.03 1.29 4.99
CA LEU A 19 1.83 1.68 4.25
C LEU A 19 1.84 1.21 2.79
N ALA A 20 2.99 0.80 2.24
CA ALA A 20 3.06 0.26 0.88
C ALA A 20 2.41 -1.13 0.75
N GLN A 21 2.22 -1.83 1.86
CA GLN A 21 1.61 -3.17 1.91
C GLN A 21 0.15 -3.18 2.33
N ASP A 22 -0.49 -2.01 2.43
CA ASP A 22 -1.92 -1.92 2.72
C ASP A 22 -2.75 -2.42 1.52
N ALA A 23 -3.37 -3.60 1.68
CA ALA A 23 -4.23 -4.20 0.67
C ALA A 23 -5.40 -3.28 0.27
N THR A 24 -5.90 -2.45 1.19
CA THR A 24 -6.93 -1.43 0.91
C THR A 24 -6.41 -0.40 -0.08
N ARG A 25 -5.18 0.07 0.14
CA ARG A 25 -4.52 1.01 -0.78
C ARG A 25 -4.26 0.35 -2.13
N MET A 26 -3.87 -0.93 -2.18
CA MET A 26 -3.71 -1.67 -3.44
C MET A 26 -5.02 -1.73 -4.23
N ASP A 27 -6.13 -2.10 -3.58
CA ASP A 27 -7.45 -2.14 -4.21
C ASP A 27 -7.89 -0.76 -4.73
N ASN A 28 -7.65 0.30 -3.96
CA ASN A 28 -8.01 1.67 -4.35
C ASN A 28 -7.25 2.15 -5.59
N VAL A 29 -5.96 1.80 -5.73
CA VAL A 29 -5.17 2.17 -6.90
C VAL A 29 -5.69 1.47 -8.15
N VAL A 30 -5.94 0.16 -8.10
CA VAL A 30 -6.45 -0.58 -9.26
C VAL A 30 -7.86 -0.11 -9.62
N ARG A 31 -8.73 0.11 -8.63
CA ARG A 31 -10.09 0.60 -8.85
C ARG A 31 -10.11 1.99 -9.51
N ALA A 32 -9.16 2.87 -9.19
CA ALA A 32 -9.09 4.19 -9.81
C ALA A 32 -8.92 4.15 -11.34
N ASP A 33 -8.32 3.08 -11.88
CA ASP A 33 -8.19 2.88 -13.33
C ASP A 33 -9.33 2.03 -13.89
N ALA A 34 -9.83 1.06 -13.12
CA ALA A 34 -11.01 0.28 -13.50
C ALA A 34 -12.27 1.15 -13.65
N ASP A 35 -12.51 2.08 -12.73
CA ASP A 35 -13.67 2.97 -12.75
C ASP A 35 -13.66 3.93 -13.95
N LYS A 36 -12.49 4.21 -14.53
CA LYS A 36 -12.33 4.99 -15.77
C LYS A 36 -12.54 4.15 -17.03
N GLY A 37 -12.60 2.82 -16.89
CA GLY A 37 -12.56 1.87 -18.00
C GLY A 37 -11.16 1.68 -18.61
N ASP A 38 -10.12 2.25 -17.97
CA ASP A 38 -8.73 2.13 -18.45
C ASP A 38 -8.14 0.74 -18.16
N PHE A 39 -8.75 -0.01 -17.23
CA PHE A 39 -8.36 -1.37 -16.87
C PHE A 39 -9.59 -2.28 -16.68
N MET A 40 -9.53 -3.48 -17.28
CA MET A 40 -10.41 -4.61 -17.00
C MET A 40 -9.57 -5.88 -16.91
N GLY A 41 -9.79 -6.70 -15.89
CA GLY A 41 -9.04 -7.94 -15.70
C GLY A 41 -9.02 -8.38 -14.24
N ALA A 42 -7.95 -9.05 -13.83
CA ALA A 42 -7.75 -9.45 -12.45
C ALA A 42 -6.33 -9.08 -11.99
N VAL A 43 -6.19 -8.81 -10.70
CA VAL A 43 -4.92 -8.51 -10.06
C VAL A 43 -4.66 -9.53 -8.95
N LEU A 44 -3.49 -10.17 -9.03
CA LEU A 44 -2.94 -11.03 -7.99
C LEU A 44 -1.64 -10.42 -7.47
N VAL A 45 -1.57 -10.22 -6.15
CA VAL A 45 -0.37 -9.79 -5.42
C VAL A 45 -0.05 -10.83 -4.37
N ALA A 46 1.14 -11.41 -4.45
CA ALA A 46 1.65 -12.35 -3.46
C ALA A 46 3.03 -11.94 -2.97
N ARG A 47 3.31 -12.16 -1.67
CA ARG A 47 4.62 -11.95 -1.05
C ARG A 47 4.84 -13.02 0.01
N ASP A 48 6.04 -13.60 0.04
CA ASP A 48 6.45 -14.61 1.04
C ASP A 48 5.47 -15.77 1.17
N GLY A 49 4.96 -16.26 0.03
CA GLY A 49 3.99 -17.36 -0.03
C GLY A 49 2.59 -17.00 0.46
N LYS A 50 2.31 -15.72 0.75
CA LYS A 50 0.98 -15.23 1.16
C LYS A 50 0.37 -14.39 0.05
N ILE A 51 -0.91 -14.60 -0.22
CA ILE A 51 -1.71 -13.73 -1.07
C ILE A 51 -2.06 -12.48 -0.27
N LEU A 52 -1.80 -11.31 -0.85
CA LEU A 52 -2.10 -9.99 -0.29
C LEU A 52 -3.31 -9.34 -0.97
N LEU A 53 -3.51 -9.62 -2.26
CA LEU A 53 -4.65 -9.19 -3.06
C LEU A 53 -4.89 -10.25 -4.14
N ASP A 54 -6.14 -10.69 -4.32
CA ASP A 54 -6.57 -11.54 -5.42
C ASP A 54 -8.00 -11.15 -5.77
N LYS A 55 -8.18 -10.42 -6.88
CA LYS A 55 -9.46 -9.79 -7.20
C LYS A 55 -9.62 -9.46 -8.69
N GLY A 56 -10.83 -9.64 -9.20
CA GLY A 56 -11.28 -9.17 -10.52
C GLY A 56 -11.78 -7.72 -10.49
N TYR A 57 -11.52 -6.99 -11.58
CA TYR A 57 -11.89 -5.60 -11.82
C TYR A 57 -12.50 -5.48 -13.21
N GLY A 58 -13.66 -4.83 -13.30
CA GLY A 58 -14.42 -4.63 -14.53
C GLY A 58 -15.84 -4.20 -14.27
#